data_AF-A0A1N6F1J1-F1
#
_entry.id   AF-A0A1N6F1J1-F1
#
_cell.length_a   1.000
_cell.length_b   1.000
_cell.length_c   1.000
_cell.angle_alpha   90.00
_cell.angle_beta   90.00
_cell.angle_gamma   90.00
#
_symmetry.space_group_name_H-M   'P 1'
#
loop_
_entity.id
_entity.type
_entity.pdbx_description
1 polymer ?
#
loop_
_entity_poly.entity_id
_entity_poly.type
_entity_poly.pdbx_seq_one_letter_code
_entity_poly.pdbx_strand_id
1 'polypeptide(L)' 'MGENGWTIFWTAVSLVFILEGVLPFVYPRLWRRMMLEALQLPENGLRMMGLTSLLIGTLIILLLG' A
#
# COMPACT_ATOMS: atom_id res chain seq x y z
N MET A 1 2.41 30.03 -5.49
CA MET A 1 1.21 29.29 -5.91
C MET A 1 0.90 28.32 -4.81
N GLY A 2 -0.23 28.49 -4.11
CA GLY A 2 -0.63 27.52 -3.09
C GLY A 2 -0.93 26.20 -3.77
N GLU A 3 -0.21 25.15 -3.40
CA GLU A 3 -0.56 23.79 -3.79
C GLU A 3 -2.01 23.56 -3.34
N ASN A 4 -2.96 23.39 -4.27
CA ASN A 4 -4.33 23.11 -3.89
C ASN A 4 -4.31 21.73 -3.21
N GLY A 5 -4.72 21.60 -1.95
CA GLY A 5 -4.69 20.31 -1.24
C GLY A 5 -5.34 19.15 -2.01
N TRP A 6 -6.32 19.48 -2.86
CA TRP A 6 -6.92 18.57 -3.84
C TRP A 6 -5.95 17.99 -4.86
N THR A 7 -5.03 18.81 -5.40
CA THR A 7 -4.00 18.35 -6.34
C THR A 7 -3.08 17.35 -5.66
N ILE A 8 -2.59 17.66 -4.44
CA ILE A 8 -1.71 16.76 -3.68
C ILE A 8 -2.41 15.43 -3.39
N PHE A 9 -3.69 15.49 -2.99
CA PHE A 9 -4.49 14.29 -2.75
C PHE A 9 -4.59 13.41 -4.01
N TRP A 10 -4.97 13.99 -5.14
CA TRP A 10 -5.07 13.24 -6.40
C TRP A 10 -3.72 12.71 -6.89
N THR A 11 -2.63 13.44 -6.66
CA THR A 11 -1.28 12.98 -6.98
C THR A 11 -0.88 11.79 -6.10
N ALA A 12 -1.12 11.86 -4.79
CA ALA A 12 -0.82 10.76 -3.87
C ALA A 12 -1.60 9.49 -4.24
N VAL A 13 -2.90 9.62 -4.52
CA VAL A 13 -3.75 8.50 -4.98
C VAL A 13 -3.22 7.92 -6.30
N SER A 14 -2.86 8.77 -7.25
CA SER A 14 -2.31 8.32 -8.53
C SER A 14 -1.00 7.55 -8.36
N LEU A 15 -0.12 7.99 -7.47
CA LEU A 15 1.14 7.30 -7.18
C LEU A 15 0.91 5.92 -6.56
N VAL A 16 -0.05 5.79 -5.62
CA VAL A 16 -0.42 4.49 -5.06
C VAL A 16 -0.90 3.54 -6.16
N PHE A 17 -1.76 4.00 -7.08
CA PHE A 17 -2.22 3.20 -8.21
C PHE A 17 -1.10 2.80 -9.17
N ILE A 18 -0.16 3.71 -9.46
CA ILE A 18 0.99 3.40 -10.31
C ILE A 18 1.87 2.34 -9.64
N LEU A 19 2.19 2.50 -8.36
CA LEU A 19 3.03 1.54 -7.62
C LEU A 19 2.36 0.16 -7.52
N GLU A 20 1.09 0.12 -7.16
CA GLU A 20 0.30 -1.12 -7.12
C GLU A 20 0.13 -1.75 -8.51
N GLY A 21 0.09 -0.96 -9.58
CA GLY A 21 -0.04 -1.44 -10.96
C GLY A 21 1.28 -1.89 -11.60
N VAL A 22 2.42 -1.33 -11.18
CA VAL A 22 3.75 -1.66 -11.73
C VAL A 22 4.14 -3.11 -11.41
N LEU A 23 3.93 -3.57 -10.18
CA LEU A 23 4.24 -4.95 -9.77
C LEU A 23 3.51 -6.03 -10.61
N PRO A 24 2.16 -5.99 -10.77
CA PRO A 24 1.45 -6.95 -11.60
C PRO A 24 1.75 -6.79 -13.10
N PHE A 25 2.09 -5.58 -13.57
CA PHE A 25 2.44 -5.34 -14.98
C PHE A 25 3.82 -5.88 -15.34
N VAL A 26 4.84 -5.58 -14.52
CA VAL A 26 6.24 -5.97 -14.78
C VAL A 26 6.50 -7.42 -14.37
N TYR A 27 5.96 -7.87 -13.24
CA TYR A 27 6.21 -9.21 -12.69
C TYR A 27 4.90 -9.94 -12.30
N PRO A 28 4.05 -10.30 -13.28
CA PRO A 28 2.74 -10.92 -13.01
C PRO A 28 2.83 -12.25 -12.25
N ARG A 29 3.89 -13.04 -12.49
CA ARG A 29 4.09 -14.33 -11.81
C ARG A 29 4.47 -14.16 -10.34
N LEU A 30 5.32 -13.18 -10.04
CA LEU A 30 5.74 -12.87 -8.67
C LEU A 30 4.54 -12.35 -7.87
N TRP A 31 3.80 -11.40 -8.45
CA TRP A 31 2.59 -10.85 -7.86
C TRP A 31 1.56 -11.94 -7.54
N ARG A 32 1.27 -12.83 -8.51
CA ARG A 32 0.33 -13.95 -8.29
C ARG A 32 0.79 -14.88 -7.17
N ARG A 33 2.09 -15.17 -7.06
CA ARG A 33 2.63 -15.98 -5.98
C ARG A 33 2.45 -15.31 -4.62
N MET A 34 2.77 -14.01 -4.51
CA MET A 34 2.59 -13.24 -3.28
C MET A 34 1.13 -13.21 -2.82
N MET A 35 0.19 -13.00 -3.76
CA MET A 35 -1.25 -13.07 -3.46
C MET A 35 -1.68 -14.45 -2.97
N LEU A 36 -1.22 -15.52 -3.62
CA LEU A 36 -1.54 -16.90 -3.20
C LEU A 36 -0.95 -17.24 -1.83
N GLU A 37 0.23 -16.72 -1.51
CA GLU A 37 0.87 -16.87 -0.20
C GLU A 37 0.11 -16.10 0.88
N ALA A 38 -0.37 -14.89 0.55
CA ALA A 38 -1.25 -14.11 1.44
C ALA A 38 -2.59 -14.82 1.72
N LEU A 39 -3.14 -15.52 0.72
CA LEU A 39 -4.36 -16.35 0.86
C LEU A 39 -4.15 -17.59 1.74
N GLN A 40 -2.92 -18.08 1.86
CA GLN A 40 -2.58 -19.22 2.73
C GLN A 40 -2.36 -18.79 4.19
N LEU A 41 -2.23 -17.49 4.47
CA LEU A 41 -2.15 -17.00 5.84
C LEU A 41 -3.50 -17.20 6.55
N PRO A 42 -3.50 -17.67 7.81
CA PRO A 42 -4.70 -17.70 8.61
C PRO A 42 -5.25 -16.28 8.77
N GLU A 43 -6.58 -16.14 8.91
CA GLU A 43 -7.25 -14.83 9.02
C GLU A 43 -6.62 -13.92 10.09
N ASN A 44 -6.21 -14.51 11.22
CA ASN A 44 -5.53 -13.77 12.28
C ASN A 44 -4.18 -13.20 11.84
N GLY A 45 -3.41 -13.94 11.04
CA GLY A 45 -2.14 -13.48 10.48
C GLY A 45 -2.33 -12.32 9.50
N LEU A 46 -3.33 -12.42 8.63
CA LEU A 46 -3.66 -11.35 7.68
C LEU A 46 -4.12 -10.08 8.41
N ARG A 47 -4.95 -10.22 9.46
CA ARG A 47 -5.37 -9.09 10.31
C ARG A 47 -4.20 -8.46 11.05
N MET A 48 -3.26 -9.25 11.57
CA MET A 48 -2.08 -8.72 12.25
C MET A 48 -1.13 -8.01 11.26
N MET A 49 -0.96 -8.54 10.05
CA MET A 49 -0.22 -7.85 8.98
C MET A 49 -0.85 -6.51 8.61
N GLY A 50 -2.18 -6.47 8.47
CA GLY A 50 -2.90 -5.22 8.25
C GLY A 50 -2.74 -4.23 9.41
N LEU A 51 -2.88 -4.71 10.64
CA LEU A 51 -2.73 -3.88 11.85
C LEU A 51 -1.32 -3.29 11.97
N THR A 52 -0.29 -4.11 11.77
CA THR A 52 1.10 -3.64 11.81
C THR A 52 1.39 -2.62 10.71
N SER A 53 0.89 -2.84 9.49
CA SER A 53 0.99 -1.86 8.40
C SER A 53 0.31 -0.52 8.75
N LEU A 54 -0.91 -0.59 9.31
CA LEU A 54 -1.65 0.60 9.77
C LEU A 54 -0.91 1.35 10.88
N LEU A 55 -0.35 0.63 11.85
CA LEU A 55 0.41 1.22 12.95
C LEU A 55 1.70 1.87 12.46
N ILE A 56 2.44 1.21 11.58
CA ILE A 56 3.67 1.76 10.97
C ILE A 56 3.34 3.01 10.17
N GLY A 57 2.31 2.97 9.31
CA GLY A 57 1.88 4.13 8.53
C GLY A 57 1.47 5.31 9.41
N THR A 58 0.73 5.04 10.48
CA THR A 58 0.33 6.05 11.47
C THR A 58 1.55 6.64 12.18
N LEU A 59 2.51 5.80 12.58
CA LEU A 59 3.73 6.24 13.24
C LEU A 59 4.59 7.10 12.32
N ILE A 60 4.70 6.76 11.04
CA ILE A 60 5.41 7.56 10.03
C ILE A 60 4.77 8.95 9.92
N ILE A 61 3.43 9.02 9.80
CA ILE A 61 2.71 10.31 9.74
C ILE A 61 2.91 11.11 11.03
N LEU A 62 2.94 10.46 12.20
CA LEU A 62 3.16 11.16 13.47
C LEU A 62 4.60 11.69 13.64
N LEU A 63 5.59 11.00 13.08
CA LEU A 63 7.01 11.35 13.23
C LEU A 63 7.52 12.31 12.14
N LEU A 64 7.02 12.18 10.91
CA LEU A 64 7.50 12.91 9.72
C LEU A 64 6.48 13.91 9.18
N GLY A 65 5.21 13.79 9.57
CA GLY A 65 4.12 14.67 9.15
C GLY A 65 3.94 15.89 10.04
#